data_AF-A0A699TV72-F1
#
_entry.id   AF-A0A699TV72-F1
#
_cell.length_a   1.000
_cell.length_b   1.000
_cell.length_c   1.000
_cell.angle_alpha   90.00
_cell.angle_beta   90.00
_cell.angle_gamma   90.00
#
_symmetry.space_group_name_H-M   'P 1'
#
loop_
_entity.id
_entity.type
_entity.pdbx_description
1 polymer ?
#
loop_
_entity_poly.entity_id
_entity_poly.type
_entity_poly.pdbx_seq_one_letter_code
_entity_poly.pdbx_strand_id
1 'polypeptide(L)' 'DLPGLPPTRQVEFQIDLIPGAAPVARVPYRLAPSKMKELSDQLQELSDKGFIRPRSSPWGALVLFDKKKDGSFRMCIN' A
#
# COMPACT_ATOMS: atom_id res chain seq x y z
N ASP A 1 8.87 -15.11 -6.53
CA ASP A 1 9.21 -14.02 -5.60
C ASP A 1 9.05 -12.66 -6.23
N LEU A 2 8.74 -11.64 -5.42
CA LEU A 2 8.87 -10.24 -5.84
C LEU A 2 10.36 -9.93 -5.94
N PRO A 3 10.85 -9.27 -7.01
CA PRO A 3 12.20 -8.73 -7.01
C PRO A 3 12.31 -7.77 -5.82
N GLY A 4 13.36 -7.93 -4.99
CA GLY A 4 13.60 -7.08 -3.82
C GLY A 4 13.63 -5.58 -4.20
N LEU A 5 13.74 -4.72 -3.19
CA LEU A 5 13.89 -3.29 -3.43
C LEU A 5 15.00 -3.02 -4.47
N PRO A 6 14.79 -2.07 -5.39
CA PRO A 6 15.86 -1.70 -6.32
C PRO A 6 17.08 -1.22 -5.53
N PRO A 7 18.30 -1.46 -6.02
CA PRO A 7 19.51 -0.97 -5.37
C PRO A 7 19.44 0.56 -5.25
N THR A 8 20.03 1.11 -4.19
CA THR A 8 20.12 2.55 -3.98
C THR A 8 20.76 3.21 -5.20
N ARG A 9 20.04 4.14 -5.82
CA ARG A 9 20.52 4.93 -6.95
C ARG A 9 21.07 6.26 -6.43
N GLN A 10 22.05 6.83 -7.12
CA GLN A 10 22.55 8.18 -6.81
C GLN A 10 21.52 9.29 -7.13
N VAL A 11 20.52 8.98 -7.96
CA VAL A 11 19.46 9.89 -8.36
C VAL A 11 18.22 9.62 -7.53
N GLU A 12 17.70 10.65 -6.87
CA GLU A 12 16.40 10.64 -6.20
C GLU A 12 15.31 10.99 -7.21
N PHE A 13 14.28 10.14 -7.31
CA PHE A 13 13.12 10.41 -8.15
C PHE A 13 12.12 11.23 -7.34
N GLN A 14 11.83 12.44 -7.80
CA GLN A 14 10.77 13.28 -7.24
C GLN A 14 9.54 13.23 -8.13
N ILE A 15 8.35 13.24 -7.52
CA ILE A 15 7.08 13.40 -8.21
C ILE A 15 6.59 14.82 -7.93
N ASP A 16 6.65 15.68 -8.94
CA ASP A 16 6.13 17.04 -8.84
C ASP A 16 4.61 17.03 -8.95
N LEU A 17 3.95 17.70 -8.01
CA LEU A 17 2.50 17.86 -8.01
C LEU A 17 2.11 19.16 -8.73
N ILE A 18 0.92 19.17 -9.34
CA ILE A 18 0.35 20.40 -9.90
C ILE A 18 0.15 21.44 -8.78
N PRO A 19 0.43 22.74 -9.02
CA PRO A 19 0.18 23.79 -8.03
C PRO A 19 -1.26 23.77 -7.52
N GLY A 20 -1.44 23.79 -6.20
CA GLY A 20 -2.76 23.74 -5.55
C GLY A 20 -3.33 22.33 -5.34
N ALA A 21 -2.58 21.27 -5.65
CA ALA A 21 -2.98 19.91 -5.31
C ALA A 21 -3.15 19.75 -3.79
N ALA A 22 -4.36 19.40 -3.36
CA ALA A 22 -4.67 19.14 -1.96
C ALA A 22 -4.49 17.64 -1.64
N PRO A 23 -4.08 17.28 -0.41
CA PRO A 23 -4.04 15.89 0.01
C PRO A 23 -5.41 15.24 -0.04
N VAL A 24 -5.47 14.04 -0.60
CA VAL A 24 -6.68 13.20 -0.56
C VAL A 24 -6.49 12.17 0.54
N ALA A 25 -7.43 12.12 1.47
CA ALA A 25 -7.54 11.06 2.47
C ALA A 25 -9.02 10.67 2.58
N ARG A 26 -9.33 9.38 2.38
CA ARG A 26 -10.68 8.85 2.49
C ARG A 26 -10.78 7.92 3.70
N VAL A 27 -11.94 7.88 4.33
CA VAL A 27 -12.20 6.97 5.45
C VAL A 27 -12.12 5.52 4.95
N PRO A 28 -11.36 4.63 5.61
CA PRO A 28 -11.30 3.22 5.24
C PRO A 28 -12.68 2.57 5.23
N TYR A 29 -12.95 1.72 4.24
CA TYR A 29 -14.17 0.92 4.25
C TYR A 29 -14.15 -0.11 5.38
N ARG A 30 -15.34 -0.48 5.87
CA ARG A 30 -15.47 -1.59 6.81
C ARG A 30 -15.07 -2.90 6.12
N LEU A 31 -14.06 -3.57 6.68
CA LEU A 31 -13.61 -4.87 6.24
C LEU A 31 -14.15 -5.96 7.17
N ALA A 32 -14.50 -7.11 6.60
CA ALA A 32 -14.82 -8.30 7.39
C ALA A 32 -13.58 -8.76 8.19
N PRO A 33 -13.74 -9.46 9.32
CA PRO A 33 -12.61 -9.89 10.15
C PRO A 33 -11.54 -10.68 9.39
N SER A 34 -11.93 -11.52 8.43
CA SER A 34 -11.00 -12.28 7.58
C SER A 34 -10.14 -11.37 6.68
N LYS A 35 -10.72 -10.32 6.11
CA LYS A 35 -10.00 -9.33 5.29
C LYS A 35 -9.10 -8.43 6.15
N MET A 36 -9.50 -8.13 7.39
CA MET A 36 -8.66 -7.40 8.34
C MET A 36 -7.41 -8.19 8.72
N LYS A 37 -7.56 -9.50 8.96
CA LYS A 37 -6.41 -10.38 9.22
C LYS A 37 -5.48 -10.43 8.02
N GLU A 38 -6.02 -10.68 6.83
CA GLU A 38 -5.25 -10.70 5.59
C GLU A 38 -4.50 -9.37 5.35
N LEU A 39 -5.13 -8.24 5.64
CA LEU A 39 -4.50 -6.92 5.53
C LEU A 39 -3.28 -6.81 6.44
N SER A 40 -3.42 -7.24 7.69
CA SER A 40 -2.32 -7.23 8.65
C SER A 40 -1.17 -8.14 8.18
N ASP A 41 -1.49 -9.35 7.72
CA ASP A 41 -0.50 -10.35 7.29
C ASP A 41 0.28 -9.85 6.05
N GLN A 42 -0.41 -9.31 5.04
CA GLN A 42 0.24 -8.77 3.83
C GLN A 42 1.05 -7.49 4.12
N LEU A 43 0.58 -6.59 5.00
CA LEU A 43 1.34 -5.41 5.39
C LEU A 43 2.60 -5.79 6.17
N GLN A 44 2.53 -6.78 7.05
CA GLN A 44 3.69 -7.26 7.79
C GLN A 44 4.73 -7.87 6.83
N GLU A 45 4.29 -8.74 5.91
CA GLU A 45 5.18 -9.33 4.91
C GLU A 45 5.88 -8.26 4.04
N LEU A 46 5.16 -7.22 3.62
CA LEU A 46 5.73 -6.11 2.85
C LEU A 46 6.71 -5.27 3.68
N SER A 47 6.42 -5.08 4.97
CA SER A 47 7.31 -4.36 5.90
C SER A 47 8.58 -5.14 6.18
N ASP A 48 8.49 -6.45 6.40
CA ASP A 48 9.63 -7.34 6.66
C ASP A 48 10.57 -7.42 5.46
N LYS A 49 10.01 -7.36 4.25
CA LYS A 49 10.78 -7.27 3.00
C LYS A 49 11.32 -5.86 2.72
N GLY A 50 10.95 -4.86 3.53
CA GLY A 50 11.38 -3.47 3.39
C GLY A 50 10.66 -2.69 2.29
N PHE A 51 9.65 -3.24 1.62
CA PHE A 51 8.93 -2.55 0.55
C PHE A 51 8.12 -1.36 1.05
N ILE A 52 7.64 -1.41 2.29
CA ILE A 52 6.88 -0.34 2.92
C ILE A 52 7.45 -0.02 4.31
N ARG A 53 7.11 1.17 4.82
CA ARG A 53 7.39 1.58 6.20
C ARG A 53 6.25 2.44 6.74
N PRO A 54 6.03 2.47 8.06
CA PRO A 54 5.11 3.41 8.68
C PRO A 54 5.50 4.86 8.35
N ARG A 55 4.50 5.69 8.06
CA ARG A 55 4.71 7.12 7.76
C ARG A 55 3.48 7.93 8.20
N SER A 56 3.72 9.12 8.74
CA SER A 56 2.69 10.14 8.92
C SER A 56 2.59 10.98 7.64
N SER A 57 1.42 11.00 7.01
CA SER A 57 1.19 11.69 5.74
C SER A 57 -0.23 12.25 5.71
N PRO A 58 -0.44 13.47 5.18
CA PRO A 58 -1.80 13.99 4.95
C PRO A 58 -2.50 13.27 3.77
N TRP A 59 -1.74 12.51 2.97
CA TRP A 59 -2.25 11.69 1.88
C TRP A 59 -2.60 10.28 2.37
N GLY A 60 -3.75 9.78 1.95
CA GLY A 60 -4.22 8.42 2.24
C GLY A 60 -5.04 7.86 1.09
N ALA A 61 -4.78 6.60 0.75
CA ALA A 61 -5.50 5.84 -0.26
C ALA A 61 -6.28 4.70 0.39
N LEU A 62 -7.34 4.24 -0.29
CA LEU A 62 -8.16 3.15 0.21
C LEU A 62 -7.57 1.81 -0.18
N VAL A 63 -7.59 0.88 0.75
CA VAL A 63 -7.24 -0.52 0.49
C VAL A 63 -8.50 -1.31 0.16
N LEU A 64 -8.44 -2.04 -0.95
CA LEU A 64 -9.46 -2.95 -1.43
C LEU A 64 -8.87 -4.36 -1.54
N PHE A 65 -9.74 -5.36 -1.57
CA PHE A 65 -9.35 -6.75 -1.78
C PHE A 65 -10.10 -7.37 -2.95
N ASP A 66 -9.33 -7.81 -3.93
CA ASP A 66 -9.82 -8.65 -5.01
C ASP A 66 -9.62 -10.12 -4.71
N LYS A 67 -10.59 -10.94 -5.08
CA LYS A 67 -10.49 -12.40 -4.95
C LYS A 67 -9.80 -12.96 -6.18
N LYS A 68 -8.67 -13.65 -6.00
CA LYS A 68 -7.97 -14.36 -7.06
C LYS A 68 -8.69 -15.67 -7.39
N LYS A 69 -8.35 -16.27 -8.54
CA LYS A 69 -8.91 -17.57 -8.99
C LYS A 69 -8.66 -18.70 -8.00
N ASP A 70 -7.52 -18.68 -7.29
CA ASP A 70 -7.14 -19.65 -6.26
C ASP A 70 -7.88 -19.44 -4.92
N GLY A 71 -8.76 -18.44 -4.84
CA GLY A 71 -9.51 -18.11 -3.63
C GLY A 71 -8.78 -17.18 -2.65
N SER A 72 -7.49 -16.90 -2.87
CA SER A 72 -6.74 -15.93 -2.06
C SER A 72 -7.17 -14.49 -2.34
N PHE A 73 -6.85 -13.59 -1.42
CA PHE A 73 -7.10 -12.16 -1.58
C PHE A 73 -5.84 -11.44 -2.10
N ARG A 74 -6.04 -10.46 -2.98
CA ARG A 74 -5.01 -9.53 -3.42
C ARG A 74 -5.33 -8.16 -2.84
N MET A 75 -4.42 -7.60 -2.04
CA MET A 75 -4.50 -6.20 -1.62
C MET A 75 -4.30 -5.28 -2.84
N CYS A 76 -5.24 -4.36 -3.04
CA CYS A 76 -5.22 -3.34 -4.09
C CYS A 76 -5.36 -1.96 -3.44
N ILE A 77 -4.63 -0.96 -3.95
CA ILE A 77 -4.72 0.44 -3.49
C ILE A 77 -5.41 1.24 -4.59
N ASN A 78 -6.44 2.01 -4.23
CA ASN A 78 -7.21 2.86 -5.16
C ASN A 78 -6.72 4.30 -5.20
#